data_AF-A0A0C2HGX9-F1
#
_entry.id   AF-A0A0C2HGX9-F1
#
_cell.length_a   1.000
_cell.length_b   1.000
_cell.length_c   1.000
_cell.angle_alpha   90.00
_cell.angle_beta   90.00
_cell.angle_gamma   90.00
#
_symmetry.space_group_name_H-M   'P 1'
#
loop_
_entity.id
_entity.type
_entity.pdbx_description
1 polymer ?
#
loop_
_entity_poly.entity_id
_entity_poly.type
_entity_poly.pdbx_seq_one_letter_code
_entity_poly.pdbx_strand_id
1 'polypeptide(L)'
;LSVFLSGAVGIGCFVCSSFDGNNRACEDPFNSTLELATKQREAASIANYHHPCWAFKKGRQGLFPADHCIKIIGHRAENVSKTMIIRTCALDSGTLTADTEIVRISHCGHFKFEGHHYTGCVQACDSDGCNSSEDRSHRVACSLFVVLLLTLVDVLRP
;
A
#
# COMPACT_ATOMS: atom_id res chain seq x y z
N LEU A 1 28.82 -29.20 6.12
CA LEU A 1 28.38 -28.01 5.35
C LEU A 1 26.88 -27.89 5.55
N SER A 2 26.45 -27.11 6.55
CA SER A 2 25.02 -26.90 6.87
C SER A 2 24.47 -25.87 5.91
N VAL A 3 23.66 -26.30 4.94
CA VAL A 3 22.88 -25.40 4.10
C VAL A 3 21.77 -24.84 4.97
N PHE A 4 21.90 -23.58 5.40
CA PHE A 4 20.76 -22.85 5.95
C PHE A 4 19.75 -22.69 4.83
N LEU A 5 18.69 -23.50 4.81
CA LEU A 5 17.49 -23.16 4.05
C LEU A 5 16.93 -21.89 4.68
N SER A 6 17.17 -20.75 4.03
CA SER A 6 16.41 -19.54 4.34
C SER A 6 14.95 -19.86 3.99
N GLY A 7 14.14 -20.16 5.01
CA GLY A 7 12.71 -20.30 4.83
C GLY A 7 12.17 -19.01 4.21
N ALA A 8 11.24 -19.10 3.27
CA ALA A 8 10.61 -17.91 2.70
C ALA A 8 9.95 -17.11 3.84
N VAL A 9 10.51 -15.95 4.16
CA VAL A 9 9.95 -15.00 5.13
C VAL A 9 8.97 -14.12 4.38
N GLY A 10 7.71 -14.08 4.83
CA GLY A 10 6.71 -13.18 4.26
C GLY A 10 6.94 -11.75 4.74
N ILE A 11 6.66 -10.77 3.88
CA ILE A 11 6.79 -9.35 4.23
C ILE A 11 5.72 -8.93 5.25
N GLY A 12 5.96 -7.82 5.93
CA GLY A 12 5.00 -7.17 6.80
C GLY A 12 4.22 -6.08 6.08
N CYS A 13 2.90 -6.03 6.28
CA CYS A 13 2.06 -4.98 5.68
C CYS A 13 1.09 -4.40 6.69
N PHE A 14 0.59 -3.20 6.41
CA PHE A 14 -0.61 -2.71 7.06
C PHE A 14 -1.84 -3.42 6.49
N VAL A 15 -2.76 -3.86 7.34
CA VAL A 15 -3.98 -4.60 7.01
C VAL A 15 -5.14 -3.94 7.72
N CYS A 16 -6.03 -3.32 6.96
CA CYS A 16 -7.19 -2.62 7.49
C CYS A 16 -8.17 -2.29 6.38
N SER A 17 -9.40 -1.97 6.74
CA SER A 17 -10.36 -1.33 5.84
C SER A 17 -11.04 -0.16 6.54
N SER A 18 -11.40 0.83 5.74
CA SER A 18 -12.26 1.95 6.13
C SER A 18 -13.25 2.24 5.01
N PHE A 19 -14.50 2.42 5.39
CA PHE A 19 -15.59 2.81 4.52
C PHE A 19 -16.25 4.03 5.13
N ASP A 20 -16.37 5.10 4.34
CA ASP A 20 -16.92 6.38 4.80
C ASP A 20 -16.22 6.92 6.06
N GLY A 21 -14.91 6.64 6.23
CA GLY A 21 -14.13 7.09 7.38
C GLY A 21 -14.41 6.35 8.70
N ASN A 22 -15.05 5.18 8.65
CA ASN A 22 -15.40 4.42 9.85
C ASN A 22 -14.18 3.90 10.65
N ASN A 23 -13.00 3.85 10.02
CA ASN A 23 -11.76 3.43 10.66
C ASN A 23 -10.64 4.45 10.40
N ARG A 24 -10.53 5.43 11.31
CA ARG A 24 -9.50 6.49 11.23
C ARG A 24 -8.07 5.97 11.20
N ALA A 25 -7.79 4.80 11.79
CA ALA A 25 -6.45 4.21 11.76
C ALA A 25 -6.06 3.63 10.39
N CYS A 26 -7.02 3.53 9.47
CA CYS A 26 -6.84 3.15 8.08
C CYS A 26 -6.98 4.35 7.12
N GLU A 27 -7.22 5.57 7.61
CA GLU A 27 -7.30 6.74 6.76
C GLU A 27 -5.92 7.36 6.49
N ASP A 28 -5.82 8.18 5.45
CA ASP A 28 -4.64 9.01 5.19
C ASP A 28 -4.79 10.41 5.81
N PRO A 29 -3.70 11.09 6.24
CA PRO A 29 -2.32 10.61 6.30
C PRO A 29 -2.17 9.49 7.33
N PHE A 30 -1.42 8.45 6.96
CA PHE A 30 -1.31 7.25 7.78
C PHE A 30 -0.26 7.46 8.88
N ASN A 31 -0.69 7.47 10.14
CA ASN A 31 0.22 7.60 11.29
C ASN A 31 0.96 6.26 11.52
N SER A 32 2.08 6.01 10.83
CA SER A 32 2.87 4.77 10.93
C SER A 32 3.88 4.75 12.07
N THR A 33 3.91 5.77 12.94
CA THR A 33 4.98 5.93 13.93
C THR A 33 5.03 4.73 14.88
N LEU A 34 6.18 4.03 14.85
CA LEU A 34 6.59 2.95 15.74
C LEU A 34 6.87 3.45 17.19
N GLU A 35 6.12 4.43 17.70
CA GLU A 35 6.27 4.80 19.11
C GLU A 35 5.68 3.68 19.97
N LEU A 36 6.59 2.82 20.44
CA LEU A 36 6.37 1.78 21.43
C LEU A 36 5.33 2.22 22.46
N ALA A 37 4.12 1.66 22.38
CA ALA A 37 3.29 1.24 23.51
C ALA A 37 3.34 2.08 24.81
N THR A 38 3.39 3.42 24.74
CA THR A 38 3.29 4.30 25.91
C THR A 38 2.24 5.39 25.72
N LYS A 39 1.00 4.97 25.44
CA LYS A 39 -0.27 5.51 25.99
C LYS A 39 -1.43 4.97 25.17
N GLN A 40 -2.45 4.47 25.87
CA GLN A 40 -3.59 3.67 25.38
C GLN A 40 -4.55 4.33 24.36
N ARG A 41 -4.11 5.29 23.52
CA ARG A 41 -4.96 5.91 22.48
C ARG A 41 -4.38 6.05 21.07
N GLU A 42 -3.10 5.74 20.83
CA GLU A 42 -2.49 5.76 19.48
C GLU A 42 -1.87 4.41 19.06
N ALA A 43 -2.43 3.30 19.54
CA ALA A 43 -1.97 1.95 19.18
C ALA A 43 -2.60 1.38 17.90
N ALA A 44 -3.54 2.10 17.26
CA ALA A 44 -4.41 1.53 16.23
C ALA A 44 -3.72 1.33 14.86
N SER A 45 -2.72 2.15 14.51
CA SER A 45 -1.96 1.99 13.26
C SER A 45 -0.92 0.87 13.35
N ILE A 46 -0.26 0.74 14.50
CA ILE A 46 0.61 -0.41 14.82
C ILE A 46 -0.23 -1.69 14.90
N ALA A 47 -1.45 -1.64 15.45
CA ALA A 47 -2.35 -2.79 15.50
C ALA A 47 -2.71 -3.36 14.11
N ASN A 48 -2.63 -2.53 13.07
CA ASN A 48 -2.89 -2.95 11.70
C ASN A 48 -1.63 -3.48 10.99
N TYR A 49 -0.45 -3.45 11.61
CA TYR A 49 0.77 -4.00 10.99
C TYR A 49 0.89 -5.50 11.28
N HIS A 50 0.89 -6.32 10.23
CA HIS A 50 1.01 -7.77 10.32
C HIS A 50 2.34 -8.25 9.74
N HIS A 51 3.18 -8.89 10.56
CA HIS A 51 4.42 -9.53 10.14
C HIS A 51 4.64 -10.89 10.83
N PRO A 52 4.96 -11.97 10.08
CA PRO A 52 4.86 -12.07 8.63
C PRO A 52 3.39 -11.96 8.20
N CYS A 53 3.13 -11.28 7.09
CA CYS A 53 1.78 -11.22 6.59
C CYS A 53 1.40 -12.46 5.78
N TRP A 54 0.12 -12.79 5.80
CA TRP A 54 -0.43 -14.00 5.21
C TRP A 54 -1.50 -13.66 4.18
N ALA A 55 -1.46 -14.28 3.02
CA ALA A 55 -2.40 -14.08 1.94
C ALA A 55 -2.89 -15.40 1.35
N PHE A 56 -4.05 -15.36 0.69
CA PHE A 56 -4.57 -16.49 -0.08
C PHE A 56 -3.84 -16.62 -1.41
N LYS A 57 -3.55 -17.85 -1.81
CA LYS A 57 -3.03 -18.16 -3.15
C LYS A 57 -4.12 -18.78 -4.01
N LYS A 58 -4.37 -18.22 -5.20
CA LYS A 58 -5.38 -18.73 -6.13
C LYS A 58 -5.08 -20.19 -6.46
N GLY A 59 -6.10 -21.04 -6.36
CA GLY A 59 -5.98 -22.47 -6.65
C GLY A 59 -5.26 -23.31 -5.59
N ARG A 60 -4.99 -22.76 -4.40
CA ARG A 60 -4.44 -23.54 -3.26
C ARG A 60 -5.26 -23.31 -1.99
N GLN A 61 -5.30 -24.33 -1.15
CA GLN A 61 -5.92 -24.25 0.17
C GLN A 61 -4.91 -23.72 1.19
N GLY A 62 -5.39 -22.89 2.12
CA GLY A 62 -4.59 -22.32 3.19
C GLY A 62 -3.99 -20.94 2.86
N LEU A 63 -3.26 -20.43 3.84
CA LEU A 63 -2.58 -19.15 3.80
C LEU A 63 -1.09 -19.35 3.48
N PHE A 64 -0.53 -18.40 2.75
CA PHE A 64 0.87 -18.40 2.33
C PHE A 64 1.53 -17.08 2.76
N PRO A 65 2.85 -17.08 3.04
CA PRO A 65 3.56 -15.86 3.39
C PRO A 65 3.45 -14.88 2.22
N ALA A 66 2.90 -13.70 2.46
CA ALA A 66 2.71 -12.67 1.45
C ALA A 66 4.06 -12.11 0.98
N ASP A 67 4.12 -11.73 -0.30
CA ASP A 67 5.27 -11.04 -0.93
C ASP A 67 4.93 -9.60 -1.32
N HIS A 68 3.66 -9.19 -1.23
CA HIS A 68 3.21 -7.86 -1.61
C HIS A 68 2.18 -7.26 -0.65
N CYS A 69 2.26 -5.94 -0.49
CA CYS A 69 1.24 -5.15 0.15
C CYS A 69 0.40 -4.44 -0.91
N ILE A 70 -0.91 -4.39 -0.67
CA ILE A 70 -1.87 -3.68 -1.51
C ILE A 70 -2.46 -2.51 -0.74
N LYS A 71 -2.66 -1.39 -1.42
CA LYS A 71 -3.49 -0.26 -0.99
C LYS A 71 -4.51 0.06 -2.08
N ILE A 72 -5.77 0.11 -1.70
CA ILE A 72 -6.87 0.56 -2.55
C ILE A 72 -7.44 1.81 -1.91
N ILE A 73 -7.60 2.86 -2.71
CA ILE A 73 -8.29 4.09 -2.31
C ILE A 73 -9.32 4.43 -3.37
N GLY A 74 -10.48 4.92 -2.98
CA GLY A 74 -11.48 5.37 -3.93
C GLY A 74 -12.69 6.02 -3.30
N HIS A 75 -13.59 6.48 -4.15
CA HIS A 75 -14.90 6.97 -3.77
C HIS A 75 -15.96 6.40 -4.71
N ARG A 76 -17.22 6.36 -4.27
CA ARG A 76 -18.30 5.87 -5.13
C ARG A 76 -18.48 6.79 -6.33
N ALA A 77 -18.77 6.19 -7.49
CA ALA A 77 -19.01 6.92 -8.73
C ALA A 77 -20.27 7.80 -8.62
N GLU A 78 -21.30 7.32 -7.92
CA GLU A 78 -22.54 8.05 -7.69
C GLU A 78 -22.44 9.11 -6.57
N ASN A 79 -21.48 8.97 -5.64
CA ASN A 79 -21.34 9.87 -4.51
C ASN A 79 -19.90 9.95 -4.00
N VAL A 80 -19.24 11.08 -4.27
CA VAL A 80 -17.84 11.32 -3.91
C VAL A 80 -17.62 11.37 -2.39
N SER A 81 -18.65 11.66 -1.59
CA SER A 81 -18.54 11.64 -0.12
C SER A 81 -18.48 10.22 0.47
N LYS A 82 -18.77 9.20 -0.35
CA LYS A 82 -18.68 7.79 0.04
C LYS A 82 -17.32 7.23 -0.34
N THR A 83 -16.42 7.15 0.63
CA THR A 83 -15.01 6.80 0.43
C THR A 83 -14.72 5.36 0.85
N MET A 84 -13.64 4.81 0.32
CA MET A 84 -13.13 3.49 0.66
C MET A 84 -11.61 3.53 0.70
N ILE A 85 -11.04 2.92 1.74
CA ILE A 85 -9.64 2.57 1.82
C ILE A 85 -9.51 1.12 2.27
N ILE A 86 -8.72 0.33 1.55
CA ILE A 86 -8.40 -1.05 1.92
C ILE A 86 -6.89 -1.24 1.83
N ARG A 87 -6.30 -1.74 2.91
CA ARG A 87 -4.93 -2.22 2.96
C ARG A 87 -4.94 -3.70 3.25
N THR A 88 -4.20 -4.47 2.48
CA THR A 88 -4.16 -5.93 2.65
C THR A 88 -2.83 -6.48 2.17
N CYS A 89 -2.59 -7.73 2.51
CA CYS A 89 -1.48 -8.51 1.99
C CYS A 89 -1.96 -9.30 0.78
N ALA A 90 -1.06 -9.50 -0.17
CA ALA A 90 -1.31 -10.29 -1.37
C ALA A 90 -0.08 -11.15 -1.68
N LEU A 91 -0.32 -12.17 -2.51
CA LEU A 91 0.70 -13.06 -3.00
C LEU A 91 0.64 -13.10 -4.53
N ASP A 92 1.78 -12.98 -5.20
CA ASP A 92 1.86 -13.32 -6.63
C ASP A 92 1.65 -14.83 -6.80
N SER A 93 0.58 -15.22 -7.49
CA SER A 93 0.27 -16.63 -7.71
C SER A 93 1.17 -17.25 -8.79
N GLY A 94 1.94 -16.44 -9.51
CA GLY A 94 2.89 -16.85 -10.55
C GLY A 94 2.19 -17.28 -11.83
N THR A 95 0.93 -16.88 -12.05
CA THR A 95 0.22 -17.28 -13.27
C THR A 95 0.71 -16.48 -14.48
N LEU A 96 0.58 -17.09 -15.67
CA LEU A 96 1.02 -16.52 -16.96
C LEU A 96 0.24 -15.25 -17.36
N THR A 97 -0.93 -15.00 -16.77
CA THR A 97 -1.78 -13.84 -17.06
C THR A 97 -1.70 -12.85 -15.90
N ALA A 98 -0.88 -11.81 -16.06
CA ALA A 98 -0.78 -10.70 -15.10
C ALA A 98 -2.12 -9.99 -14.86
N ASP A 99 -3.04 -10.08 -15.81
CA ASP A 99 -4.33 -9.37 -15.83
C ASP A 99 -5.36 -9.88 -14.81
N THR A 100 -5.05 -10.98 -14.09
CA THR A 100 -5.97 -11.55 -13.10
C THR A 100 -5.45 -11.50 -11.67
N GLU A 101 -4.27 -10.91 -11.45
CA GLU A 101 -3.63 -10.86 -10.14
C GLU A 101 -3.47 -9.41 -9.67
N ILE A 102 -4.14 -9.06 -8.57
CA ILE A 102 -4.15 -7.69 -8.01
C ILE A 102 -2.74 -7.14 -7.72
N VAL A 103 -1.81 -8.03 -7.42
CA VAL A 103 -0.39 -7.75 -7.20
C VAL A 103 0.26 -7.02 -8.38
N ARG A 104 -0.09 -7.37 -9.62
CA ARG A 104 0.55 -6.83 -10.83
C ARG A 104 -0.22 -5.63 -11.39
N ILE A 105 -1.23 -5.16 -10.66
CA ILE A 105 -2.18 -4.15 -11.12
C ILE A 105 -2.00 -2.90 -10.26
N SER A 106 -1.19 -1.96 -10.76
CA SER A 106 -1.07 -0.61 -10.20
C SER A 106 -1.61 0.41 -11.19
N HIS A 107 -2.88 0.78 -11.04
CA HIS A 107 -3.52 1.76 -11.91
C HIS A 107 -4.65 2.50 -11.18
N CYS A 108 -5.08 3.61 -11.77
CA CYS A 108 -6.26 4.34 -11.34
C CYS A 108 -7.35 4.22 -12.41
N GLY A 109 -8.59 4.09 -11.98
CA GLY A 109 -9.72 3.90 -12.87
C GLY A 109 -11.00 3.59 -12.12
N HIS A 110 -11.92 2.97 -12.84
CA HIS A 110 -13.21 2.54 -12.30
C HIS A 110 -13.18 1.05 -11.98
N PHE A 111 -13.68 0.67 -10.81
CA PHE A 111 -13.77 -0.73 -10.39
C PHE A 111 -15.04 -0.98 -9.59
N LYS A 112 -15.45 -2.24 -9.50
CA LYS A 112 -16.62 -2.65 -8.74
C LYS A 112 -16.20 -3.40 -7.49
N PHE A 113 -16.76 -3.00 -6.35
CA PHE A 113 -16.55 -3.67 -5.07
C PHE A 113 -17.88 -3.78 -4.32
N GLU A 114 -18.21 -4.98 -3.84
CA GLU A 114 -19.46 -5.27 -3.11
C GLU A 114 -20.71 -4.65 -3.75
N GLY A 115 -20.84 -4.79 -5.06
CA GLY A 115 -22.01 -4.28 -5.79
C GLY A 115 -21.95 -2.80 -6.18
N HIS A 116 -21.03 -2.00 -5.63
CA HIS A 116 -20.91 -0.57 -5.86
C HIS A 116 -19.79 -0.23 -6.86
N HIS A 117 -19.97 0.84 -7.63
CA HIS A 117 -18.95 1.34 -8.55
C HIS A 117 -18.11 2.39 -7.85
N TYR A 118 -16.79 2.21 -7.88
CA TYR A 118 -15.82 3.14 -7.32
C TYR A 118 -14.95 3.73 -8.42
N THR A 119 -14.48 4.95 -8.19
CA THR A 119 -13.39 5.58 -8.92
C THR A 119 -12.23 5.76 -7.95
N GLY A 120 -11.04 5.27 -8.32
CA GLY A 120 -9.93 5.23 -7.38
C GLY A 120 -8.67 4.60 -7.95
N CYS A 121 -7.73 4.27 -7.07
CA CYS A 121 -6.44 3.68 -7.42
C CYS A 121 -6.19 2.40 -6.62
N VAL A 122 -5.57 1.43 -7.28
CA VAL A 122 -4.96 0.24 -6.66
C VAL A 122 -3.45 0.40 -6.78
N GLN A 123 -2.73 0.17 -5.68
CA GLN A 123 -1.28 0.26 -5.59
C GLN A 123 -0.74 -1.03 -4.95
N ALA A 124 0.28 -1.61 -5.58
CA ALA A 124 1.01 -2.76 -5.07
C ALA A 124 2.48 -2.40 -4.83
N CYS A 125 3.08 -2.97 -3.79
CA CYS A 125 4.49 -2.79 -3.44
C CYS A 125 5.02 -4.01 -2.67
N ASP A 126 6.34 -4.16 -2.57
CA ASP A 126 7.02 -5.40 -2.19
C ASP A 126 8.01 -5.25 -1.01
N SER A 127 7.88 -4.18 -0.22
CA SER A 127 8.70 -3.94 0.98
C SER A 127 7.85 -3.79 2.24
N ASP A 128 8.46 -4.03 3.40
CA ASP A 128 7.77 -3.97 4.69
C ASP A 128 7.07 -2.63 4.90
N GLY A 129 5.76 -2.66 5.17
CA GLY A 129 4.95 -1.48 5.50
C GLY A 129 4.81 -0.46 4.36
N CYS A 130 5.14 -0.82 3.12
CA CYS A 130 5.11 0.08 1.96
C CYS A 130 3.71 0.63 1.64
N ASN A 131 2.64 -0.02 2.13
CA ASN A 131 1.27 0.44 1.98
C ASN A 131 0.78 1.40 3.09
N SER A 132 1.68 1.93 3.94
CA SER A 132 1.35 2.97 4.95
C SER A 132 0.75 4.22 4.29
N SER A 133 1.56 4.99 3.59
CA SER A 133 1.22 5.98 2.58
C SER A 133 2.52 6.67 2.20
N GLU A 134 2.85 6.79 0.91
CA GLU A 134 3.84 7.78 0.52
C GLU A 134 3.19 9.16 0.57
N ASP A 135 3.57 9.92 1.59
CA ASP A 135 3.42 11.37 1.61
C ASP A 135 3.94 11.92 0.27
N ARG A 136 3.24 12.91 -0.31
CA ARG A 136 3.56 13.53 -1.62
C ARG A 136 4.95 14.23 -1.64
N SER A 137 5.76 14.03 -0.61
CA SER A 137 7.04 14.66 -0.32
C SER A 137 8.14 14.35 -1.36
N HIS A 138 8.23 13.12 -1.88
CA HIS A 138 9.29 12.78 -2.85
C HIS A 138 9.14 13.46 -4.22
N ARG A 139 7.91 13.80 -4.64
CA ARG A 139 7.69 14.49 -5.92
C ARG A 139 8.04 15.98 -5.86
N VAL A 140 7.90 16.62 -4.70
CA VAL A 140 8.21 18.05 -4.53
C VAL A 140 9.72 18.27 -4.40
N ALA A 141 10.42 17.41 -3.64
CA ALA A 141 11.87 17.52 -3.47
C ALA A 141 12.64 17.36 -4.80
N CYS A 142 12.21 16.43 -5.65
CA CYS A 142 12.85 16.19 -6.96
C CYS A 142 12.61 17.37 -7.93
N SER A 143 11.42 17.99 -7.88
CA SER A 143 11.09 19.17 -8.70
C SER A 143 11.95 20.39 -8.36
N LEU A 144 12.17 20.65 -7.06
CA LEU A 144 12.99 21.78 -6.60
C LEU A 144 14.48 21.61 -6.95
N PHE A 145 15.01 20.39 -6.90
CA PHE A 145 16.40 20.11 -7.26
C PHE A 145 16.66 20.33 -8.76
N VAL A 146 15.74 19.94 -9.62
CA VAL A 146 15.84 20.17 -11.07
C VAL A 146 15.77 21.67 -11.39
N VAL A 147 14.86 22.42 -10.75
CA VAL A 147 14.77 23.88 -10.94
C VAL A 147 16.05 24.59 -10.47
N LEU A 148 16.62 24.20 -9.33
CA LEU A 148 17.88 24.76 -8.82
C LEU A 148 19.07 24.47 -9.74
N LEU A 149 19.14 23.26 -10.32
CA LEU A 149 20.18 22.92 -11.28
C LEU A 149 20.05 23.72 -12.57
N LEU A 150 18.83 23.93 -13.08
CA LEU A 150 18.60 24.74 -14.28
C LEU A 150 18.99 26.20 -14.07
N THR A 151 18.63 26.80 -12.92
CA THR A 151 19.02 28.20 -12.63
C THR A 151 20.53 28.34 -12.41
N LEU A 152 21.19 27.35 -11.80
CA LEU A 152 22.65 27.35 -11.68
C LEU A 152 23.36 27.26 -13.04
N VAL A 153 22.84 26.45 -13.96
CA VAL A 153 23.38 26.34 -15.33
C VAL A 153 23.21 27.64 -16.12
N ASP A 154 22.09 28.35 -15.96
CA ASP A 154 21.87 29.65 -16.60
C ASP A 154 22.78 30.75 -16.03
N VAL A 155 23.08 30.74 -14.72
CA VAL A 155 24.00 31.70 -14.08
C VAL A 155 25.47 31.43 -14.44
N LEU A 156 25.84 30.17 -14.70
CA LEU A 156 27.19 29.75 -15.06
C LEU A 156 27.47 29.79 -16.57
N ARG A 157 26.51 30.22 -17.39
CA ARG A 157 26.70 30.39 -18.84
C ARG A 157 27.37 31.77 -19.07
N PRO A 158 28.62 31.80 -19.57
CA PRO A 158 29.39 33.04 -19.74
C PRO A 158 28.85 33.93 -20.88
#